data_AF-A0A2P6V5D4-F1
#
_entry.id   AF-A0A2P6V5D4-F1
#
_cell.length_a   1.000
_cell.length_b   1.000
_cell.length_c   1.000
_cell.angle_alpha   90.00
_cell.angle_beta   90.00
_cell.angle_gamma   90.00
#
_symmetry.space_group_name_H-M   'P 1'
#
loop_
_entity.id
_entity.type
_entity.pdbx_description
1 polymer ?
#
loop_
_entity_poly.entity_id
_entity_poly.type
_entity_poly.pdbx_seq_one_letter_code
_entity_poly.pdbx_strand_id
1 'polypeptide(L)'
;MPLPLLLLAAVACSSTLCAAQLAPLANPGGPAVLEGLCDVSTMAKGSDAEMPVTVAVGWTLNGTYTYSYYDPSTRQVTQQIGKYNSWQCGDAPGAFTAIVDLTTVRPDGSSFTRTVCQYGEVYLMQGQMSWVQAEGACPTALPEDGSELTNTLYSLPVDVAFECGEAEEDWGGLGGGLEPLPADGSASLSGGLDGDVAALDHMMAAAGHSFS
;
A
#
# COMPACT_ATOMS: atom_id res chain seq x y z
N MET A 1 -43.05 14.82 59.43
CA MET A 1 -43.75 15.18 58.18
C MET A 1 -42.78 14.96 57.02
N PRO A 2 -43.00 13.94 56.16
CA PRO A 2 -42.19 13.72 54.97
C PRO A 2 -42.96 14.04 53.66
N LEU A 3 -42.29 14.70 52.71
CA LEU A 3 -42.38 14.65 51.22
C LEU A 3 -41.81 15.98 50.65
N PRO A 4 -41.25 16.06 49.43
CA PRO A 4 -41.26 15.03 48.38
C PRO A 4 -39.89 14.74 47.70
N LEU A 5 -39.75 13.48 47.25
CA LEU A 5 -38.99 13.13 46.06
C LEU A 5 -39.53 13.93 44.86
N LEU A 6 -38.69 14.58 44.07
CA LEU A 6 -38.93 14.87 42.65
C LEU A 6 -37.73 15.58 42.02
N LEU A 7 -37.12 14.93 41.02
CA LEU A 7 -36.18 15.38 39.96
C LEU A 7 -35.25 14.20 39.68
N LEU A 8 -35.70 13.08 39.09
CA LEU A 8 -36.15 12.90 37.71
C LEU A 8 -35.30 13.62 36.65
N ALA A 9 -34.55 12.77 35.94
CA ALA A 9 -34.41 12.73 34.49
C ALA A 9 -33.25 13.52 33.83
N ALA A 10 -32.37 12.70 33.27
CA ALA A 10 -31.89 12.78 31.89
C ALA A 10 -30.99 13.96 31.52
N VAL A 11 -29.70 13.78 31.79
CA VAL A 11 -28.66 14.23 30.85
C VAL A 11 -27.86 13.00 30.44
N ALA A 12 -28.54 12.08 29.74
CA ALA A 12 -27.86 11.17 28.84
C ALA A 12 -27.60 11.97 27.57
N CYS A 13 -26.52 12.74 27.53
CA CYS A 13 -26.01 13.26 26.27
C CYS A 13 -25.65 12.04 25.44
N SER A 14 -26.53 11.69 24.51
CA SER A 14 -26.22 10.83 23.37
C SER A 14 -25.10 11.50 22.60
N SER A 15 -23.85 11.29 23.01
CA SER A 15 -22.70 11.44 22.15
C SER A 15 -22.78 10.30 21.13
N THR A 16 -23.67 10.46 20.16
CA THR A 16 -23.62 9.73 18.91
C THR A 16 -22.27 10.13 18.33
N LEU A 17 -21.25 9.33 18.60
CA LEU A 17 -20.03 9.32 17.81
C LEU A 17 -20.51 8.98 16.40
N CYS A 18 -20.79 10.00 15.59
CA CYS A 18 -20.75 9.85 14.16
C CYS A 18 -19.32 9.42 13.85
N ALA A 19 -19.09 8.11 13.82
CA ALA A 19 -18.00 7.56 13.06
C ALA A 19 -18.24 8.10 11.64
N ALA A 20 -17.48 9.13 11.27
CA ALA A 20 -17.56 9.72 9.95
C ALA A 20 -17.12 8.61 8.99
N GLN A 21 -18.10 7.91 8.44
CA GLN A 21 -17.84 6.82 7.54
C GLN A 21 -17.23 7.43 6.29
N LEU A 22 -16.00 7.02 5.99
CA LEU A 22 -15.28 7.44 4.80
C LEU A 22 -16.14 7.16 3.57
N ALA A 23 -16.45 8.20 2.81
CA ALA A 23 -17.21 8.04 1.58
C ALA A 23 -16.37 7.24 0.56
N PRO A 24 -17.00 6.36 -0.24
CA PRO A 24 -16.29 5.67 -1.30
C PRO A 24 -15.76 6.67 -2.34
N LEU A 25 -14.58 6.38 -2.87
CA LEU A 25 -13.88 7.17 -3.88
C LEU A 25 -14.26 6.69 -5.29
N ALA A 26 -13.81 7.42 -6.32
CA ALA A 26 -14.27 7.25 -7.70
C ALA A 26 -14.05 5.84 -8.29
N ASN A 27 -12.93 5.19 -7.97
CA ASN A 27 -12.53 3.92 -8.57
C ASN A 27 -12.62 2.79 -7.54
N PRO A 28 -13.25 1.64 -7.83
CA PRO A 28 -13.25 0.50 -6.91
C PRO A 28 -11.88 -0.20 -6.87
N GLY A 29 -11.59 -0.89 -5.77
CA GLY A 29 -10.35 -1.65 -5.60
C GLY A 29 -9.15 -0.75 -5.29
N GLY A 30 -7.95 -1.18 -5.69
CA GLY A 30 -6.70 -0.44 -5.52
C GLY A 30 -6.11 0.08 -6.84
N PRO A 31 -5.18 1.05 -6.79
CA PRO A 31 -4.46 1.49 -7.98
C PRO A 31 -3.62 0.34 -8.57
N ALA A 32 -3.80 0.06 -9.86
CA ALA A 32 -3.13 -1.07 -10.52
C ALA A 32 -1.60 -0.96 -10.54
N VAL A 33 -1.05 0.26 -10.44
CA VAL A 33 0.40 0.49 -10.33
C VAL A 33 1.02 -0.16 -9.09
N LEU A 34 0.23 -0.40 -8.04
CA LEU A 34 0.75 -0.95 -6.79
C LEU A 34 0.89 -2.47 -6.82
N GLU A 35 0.49 -3.14 -7.89
CA GLU A 35 0.57 -4.60 -8.00
C GLU A 35 2.02 -5.08 -8.10
N GLY A 36 2.37 -6.12 -7.34
CA GLY A 36 3.69 -6.75 -7.38
C GLY A 36 4.38 -6.90 -6.02
N LEU A 37 5.67 -7.23 -6.07
CA LEU A 37 6.53 -7.34 -4.89
C LEU A 37 6.95 -5.95 -4.39
N CYS A 38 7.01 -5.82 -3.07
CA CYS A 38 7.34 -4.56 -2.43
C CYS A 38 8.09 -4.76 -1.11
N ASP A 39 9.07 -3.90 -0.87
CA ASP A 39 9.74 -3.76 0.42
C ASP A 39 9.34 -2.42 1.05
N VAL A 40 9.05 -2.44 2.35
CA VAL A 40 8.68 -1.25 3.11
C VAL A 40 9.88 -0.83 3.92
N SER A 41 10.31 0.40 3.69
CA SER A 41 11.43 1.02 4.37
C SER A 41 10.94 2.23 5.15
N THR A 42 11.30 2.33 6.42
CA THR A 42 11.05 3.54 7.20
C THR A 42 12.34 4.33 7.31
N MET A 43 12.25 5.64 7.12
CA MET A 43 13.34 6.55 7.46
C MET A 43 13.33 6.77 8.98
N ALA A 44 14.28 6.16 9.70
CA ALA A 44 14.45 6.43 11.12
C ALA A 44 15.09 7.81 11.29
N LYS A 45 14.29 8.82 11.67
CA LYS A 45 14.78 10.17 11.94
C LYS A 45 15.68 10.17 13.19
N GLY A 46 16.91 10.67 13.06
CA GLY A 46 17.76 11.02 14.21
C GLY A 46 19.07 10.25 14.42
N SER A 47 19.49 9.37 13.51
CA SER A 47 20.88 8.88 13.48
C SER A 47 21.63 9.56 12.34
N ASP A 48 22.87 9.98 12.59
CA ASP A 48 23.80 10.55 11.60
C ASP A 48 24.14 9.59 10.42
N ALA A 49 23.49 8.43 10.36
CA ALA A 49 23.40 7.56 9.21
C ALA A 49 21.92 7.50 8.75
N GLU A 50 21.57 8.31 7.76
CA GLU A 50 20.29 8.28 7.04
C GLU A 50 20.22 7.02 6.15
N MET A 51 20.25 5.84 6.75
CA MET A 51 20.01 4.60 5.99
C MET A 51 18.56 4.17 6.16
N PRO A 52 17.80 4.00 5.07
CA PRO A 52 16.48 3.40 5.15
C PRO A 52 16.61 2.02 5.79
N VAL A 53 15.88 1.79 6.88
CA VAL A 53 15.78 0.45 7.45
C VAL A 53 14.58 -0.19 6.79
N THR A 54 14.82 -1.23 5.97
CA THR A 54 13.74 -2.11 5.51
C THR A 54 13.11 -2.74 6.74
N VAL A 55 11.88 -2.34 7.04
CA VAL A 55 11.14 -2.83 8.19
C VAL A 55 10.14 -3.90 7.80
N ALA A 56 9.78 -3.99 6.52
CA ALA A 56 8.85 -4.99 6.03
C ALA A 56 9.17 -5.46 4.61
N VAL A 57 8.70 -6.66 4.29
CA VAL A 57 8.62 -7.18 2.92
C VAL A 57 7.22 -7.73 2.68
N GLY A 58 6.78 -7.70 1.43
CA GLY A 58 5.42 -8.05 1.09
C GLY A 58 5.13 -8.09 -0.39
N TRP A 59 3.84 -8.14 -0.70
CA TRP A 59 3.32 -8.04 -2.04
C TRP A 59 1.93 -7.42 -2.04
N THR A 60 1.55 -6.84 -3.17
CA THR A 60 0.18 -6.44 -3.49
C THR A 60 -0.31 -7.31 -4.64
N LEU A 61 -1.49 -7.89 -4.47
CA LEU A 61 -2.16 -8.69 -5.48
C LEU A 61 -3.67 -8.43 -5.46
N ASN A 62 -4.25 -8.09 -6.61
CA ASN A 62 -5.69 -7.86 -6.80
C ASN A 62 -6.27 -6.85 -5.79
N GLY A 63 -5.59 -5.70 -5.61
CA GLY A 63 -6.01 -4.65 -4.68
C GLY A 63 -5.93 -5.07 -3.21
N THR A 64 -5.16 -6.10 -2.88
CA THR A 64 -4.86 -6.48 -1.49
C THR A 64 -3.36 -6.55 -1.30
N TYR A 65 -2.83 -5.80 -0.33
CA TYR A 65 -1.44 -5.91 0.07
C TYR A 65 -1.28 -6.71 1.35
N THR A 66 -0.12 -7.34 1.50
CA THR A 66 0.33 -7.95 2.75
C THR A 66 1.79 -7.62 3.00
N TYR A 67 2.08 -7.14 4.20
CA TYR A 67 3.43 -6.87 4.69
C TYR A 67 3.68 -7.61 6.00
N SER A 68 4.87 -8.17 6.15
CA SER A 68 5.35 -8.66 7.45
C SER A 68 6.44 -7.73 7.93
N TYR A 69 6.26 -7.12 9.11
CA TYR A 69 7.19 -6.16 9.67
C TYR A 69 7.59 -6.48 11.10
N TYR A 70 8.79 -6.05 11.50
CA TYR A 70 9.20 -6.12 12.90
C TYR A 70 8.67 -4.89 13.65
N ASP A 71 7.79 -5.10 14.63
CA ASP A 71 7.33 -4.06 15.54
C ASP A 71 8.35 -3.91 16.70
N PRO A 72 9.10 -2.81 16.77
CA PRO A 72 10.12 -2.62 17.81
C PRO A 72 9.53 -2.42 19.21
N SER A 73 8.27 -1.96 19.31
CA SER A 73 7.62 -1.72 20.60
C SER A 73 7.25 -3.02 21.31
N THR A 74 6.86 -4.03 20.54
CA THR A 74 6.49 -5.38 21.03
C THR A 74 7.60 -6.41 20.81
N ARG A 75 8.64 -6.06 20.03
CA ARG A 75 9.75 -6.94 19.61
C ARG A 75 9.28 -8.20 18.90
N GLN A 76 8.29 -8.03 18.04
CA GLN A 76 7.55 -9.13 17.44
C GLN A 76 7.34 -8.89 15.95
N VAL A 77 7.33 -9.98 15.18
CA VAL A 77 6.97 -9.92 13.76
C VAL A 77 5.45 -9.85 13.65
N THR A 78 4.95 -8.75 13.12
CA THR A 78 3.52 -8.48 12.93
C THR A 78 3.22 -8.48 11.44
N GLN A 79 2.05 -8.98 11.05
CA GLN A 79 1.58 -8.90 9.68
C GLN A 79 0.54 -7.79 9.55
N GLN A 80 0.60 -7.05 8.46
CA GLN A 80 -0.42 -6.09 8.07
C GLN A 80 -0.98 -6.48 6.71
N ILE A 81 -2.29 -6.60 6.61
CA ILE A 81 -3.03 -6.95 5.40
C ILE A 81 -3.97 -5.80 5.10
N GLY A 82 -3.79 -5.12 3.97
CA GLY A 82 -4.66 -4.03 3.55
C GLY A 82 -5.44 -4.42 2.31
N LYS A 83 -6.77 -4.23 2.35
CA LYS A 83 -7.64 -4.40 1.19
C LYS A 83 -8.12 -3.03 0.72
N TYR A 84 -7.75 -2.64 -0.49
CA TYR A 84 -8.25 -1.41 -1.10
C TYR A 84 -9.73 -1.57 -1.46
N ASN A 85 -10.56 -0.68 -0.93
CA ASN A 85 -12.00 -0.64 -1.20
C ASN A 85 -12.31 0.28 -2.38
N SER A 86 -11.72 1.47 -2.36
CA SER A 86 -11.86 2.46 -3.42
C SER A 86 -10.67 3.41 -3.43
N TRP A 87 -10.37 4.02 -4.57
CA TRP A 87 -9.31 5.01 -4.72
C TRP A 87 -9.69 6.10 -5.74
N GLN A 88 -8.92 7.18 -5.78
CA GLN A 88 -8.98 8.21 -6.82
C GLN A 88 -7.63 8.89 -6.94
N CYS A 89 -7.39 9.57 -8.07
CA CYS A 89 -6.21 10.42 -8.20
C CYS A 89 -6.25 11.60 -7.24
N GLY A 90 -5.08 11.95 -6.72
CA GLY A 90 -4.87 13.18 -5.95
C GLY A 90 -4.64 14.38 -6.88
N ASP A 91 -4.41 15.54 -6.27
CA ASP A 91 -4.20 16.80 -6.99
C ASP A 91 -2.78 16.95 -7.57
N ALA A 92 -1.82 16.13 -7.11
CA ALA A 92 -0.44 16.14 -7.58
C ALA A 92 -0.14 14.97 -8.53
N PRO A 93 0.79 15.12 -9.48
CA PRO A 93 1.21 14.04 -10.37
C PRO A 93 1.68 12.80 -9.58
N GLY A 94 1.12 11.64 -9.92
CA GLY A 94 1.43 10.38 -9.23
C GLY A 94 0.82 10.25 -7.83
N ALA A 95 0.06 11.24 -7.36
CA ALA A 95 -0.65 11.16 -6.10
C ALA A 95 -1.97 10.39 -6.23
N PHE A 96 -2.34 9.68 -5.17
CA PHE A 96 -3.63 9.03 -5.04
C PHE A 96 -4.15 9.12 -3.61
N THR A 97 -5.47 9.02 -3.49
CA THR A 97 -6.14 8.77 -2.22
C THR A 97 -6.85 7.43 -2.29
N ALA A 98 -6.78 6.63 -1.24
CA ALA A 98 -7.44 5.32 -1.19
C ALA A 98 -8.10 5.06 0.17
N ILE A 99 -9.21 4.34 0.16
CA ILE A 99 -9.85 3.80 1.36
C ILE A 99 -9.46 2.34 1.48
N VAL A 100 -8.91 1.95 2.63
CA VAL A 100 -8.32 0.63 2.86
C VAL A 100 -8.88 0.02 4.13
N ASP A 101 -9.33 -1.23 4.07
CA ASP A 101 -9.56 -2.03 5.26
C ASP A 101 -8.25 -2.69 5.68
N LEU A 102 -7.71 -2.21 6.78
CA LEU A 102 -6.42 -2.60 7.32
C LEU A 102 -6.61 -3.59 8.47
N THR A 103 -6.11 -4.80 8.28
CA THR A 103 -6.06 -5.83 9.31
C THR A 103 -4.63 -6.01 9.78
N THR A 104 -4.41 -5.95 11.09
CA THR A 104 -3.12 -6.25 11.70
C THR A 104 -3.24 -7.55 12.46
N VAL A 105 -2.33 -8.50 12.17
CA VAL A 105 -2.27 -9.82 12.80
C VAL A 105 -0.99 -9.89 13.64
N ARG A 106 -1.16 -10.10 14.94
CA ARG A 106 -0.06 -10.23 15.91
C ARG A 106 0.43 -11.69 15.99
N PRO A 107 1.63 -11.94 16.56
CA PRO A 107 2.15 -13.30 16.70
C PRO A 107 1.30 -14.26 17.55
N ASP A 108 0.48 -13.73 18.46
CA ASP A 108 -0.44 -14.52 19.27
C ASP A 108 -1.69 -14.98 18.47
N GLY A 109 -1.75 -14.64 17.18
CA GLY A 109 -2.87 -14.92 16.28
C GLY A 109 -4.04 -13.96 16.44
N SER A 110 -3.97 -13.01 17.38
CA SER A 110 -5.00 -11.97 17.48
C SER A 110 -4.93 -11.03 16.29
N SER A 111 -6.09 -10.58 15.84
CA SER A 111 -6.20 -9.60 14.76
C SER A 111 -7.15 -8.48 15.13
N PHE A 112 -6.88 -7.30 14.58
CA PHE A 112 -7.81 -6.18 14.61
C PHE A 112 -7.90 -5.56 13.22
N THR A 113 -9.11 -5.14 12.86
CA THR A 113 -9.40 -4.52 11.55
C THR A 113 -9.93 -3.12 11.76
N ARG A 114 -9.49 -2.19 10.92
CA ARG A 114 -9.94 -0.81 10.87
C ARG A 114 -9.99 -0.33 9.42
N THR A 115 -10.85 0.63 9.13
CA THR A 115 -10.85 1.32 7.84
C THR A 115 -10.02 2.59 7.96
N VAL A 116 -9.09 2.79 7.04
CA VAL A 116 -8.21 3.98 6.97
C VAL A 116 -8.35 4.64 5.60
N CYS A 117 -8.09 5.94 5.57
CA CYS A 117 -7.81 6.65 4.34
C CYS A 117 -6.29 6.81 4.18
N GLN A 118 -5.76 6.41 3.03
CA GLN A 118 -4.36 6.54 2.64
C GLN A 118 -4.22 7.64 1.58
N TYR A 119 -3.18 8.44 1.72
CA TYR A 119 -2.67 9.30 0.66
C TYR A 119 -1.29 8.81 0.29
N GLY A 120 -1.02 8.59 -0.99
CA GLY A 120 0.27 8.14 -1.47
C GLY A 120 0.72 8.89 -2.71
N GLU A 121 2.03 8.96 -2.91
CA GLU A 121 2.68 9.52 -4.09
C GLU A 121 3.64 8.49 -4.67
N VAL A 122 3.47 8.18 -5.95
CA VAL A 122 4.31 7.23 -6.70
C VAL A 122 5.38 7.98 -7.47
N TYR A 123 6.65 7.73 -7.16
CA TYR A 123 7.81 8.26 -7.85
C TYR A 123 8.32 7.22 -8.87
N LEU A 124 7.69 7.21 -10.05
CA LEU A 124 7.92 6.21 -11.11
C LEU A 124 9.40 6.07 -11.50
N MET A 125 10.14 7.19 -11.57
CA MET A 125 11.57 7.18 -11.91
C MET A 125 12.45 6.42 -10.91
N GLN A 126 11.95 6.18 -9.70
CA GLN A 126 12.69 5.57 -8.60
C GLN A 126 12.11 4.21 -8.19
N GLY A 127 10.95 3.82 -8.73
CA GLY A 127 10.22 2.63 -8.24
C GLY A 127 9.80 2.77 -6.77
N GLN A 128 9.63 4.01 -6.30
CA GLN A 128 9.33 4.31 -4.89
C GLN A 128 7.92 4.87 -4.76
N MET A 129 7.29 4.57 -3.64
CA MET A 129 6.06 5.21 -3.21
C MET A 129 6.22 5.66 -1.77
N SER A 130 5.78 6.87 -1.47
CA SER A 130 5.61 7.34 -0.09
C SER A 130 4.13 7.45 0.21
N TRP A 131 3.73 7.08 1.41
CA TRP A 131 2.33 7.20 1.81
C TRP A 131 2.15 7.50 3.30
N VAL A 132 0.98 8.04 3.62
CA VAL A 132 0.50 8.37 4.96
C VAL A 132 -0.94 7.92 5.10
N GLN A 133 -1.39 7.60 6.32
CA GLN A 133 -2.74 7.11 6.57
C GLN A 133 -3.39 7.71 7.81
N ALA A 134 -4.72 7.81 7.82
CA ALA A 134 -5.52 8.22 8.96
C ALA A 134 -6.84 7.44 9.04
N GLU A 135 -7.34 7.17 10.26
CA GLU A 135 -8.65 6.53 10.50
C GLU A 135 -9.84 7.51 10.35
N GLY A 136 -9.56 8.81 10.19
CA GLY A 136 -10.54 9.90 10.14
C GLY A 136 -10.56 10.62 8.80
N ALA A 137 -10.28 11.92 8.81
CA ALA A 137 -10.16 12.69 7.58
C ALA A 137 -9.01 12.18 6.71
N CYS A 138 -9.24 12.09 5.39
CA CYS A 138 -8.19 11.71 4.45
C CYS A 138 -7.02 12.71 4.50
N PRO A 139 -5.77 12.23 4.64
CA PRO A 139 -4.63 13.08 4.40
C PRO A 139 -4.67 13.61 2.96
N THR A 140 -4.20 14.83 2.74
CA THR A 140 -4.20 15.48 1.42
C THR A 140 -2.80 15.74 0.88
N ALA A 141 -1.78 15.43 1.68
CA ALA A 141 -0.37 15.61 1.34
C ALA A 141 0.50 14.73 2.23
N LEU A 142 1.72 14.47 1.79
CA LEU A 142 2.78 13.90 2.62
C LEU A 142 3.27 14.95 3.65
N PRO A 143 3.57 14.56 4.90
CA PRO A 143 4.16 15.47 5.89
C PRO A 143 5.53 16.00 5.44
N GLU A 144 5.70 17.33 5.45
CA GLU A 144 6.93 18.00 5.01
C GLU A 144 8.15 17.62 5.85
N ASP A 145 7.95 17.31 7.13
CA ASP A 145 9.01 16.98 8.07
C ASP A 145 9.35 15.47 8.11
N GLY A 146 8.68 14.70 7.24
CA GLY A 146 8.77 13.26 7.13
C GLY A 146 8.25 12.49 8.34
N SER A 147 7.61 13.15 9.31
CA SER A 147 6.97 12.46 10.41
C SER A 147 5.84 11.60 9.86
N GLU A 148 5.71 10.36 10.33
CA GLU A 148 4.64 9.43 9.94
C GLU A 148 4.69 8.91 8.48
N LEU A 149 5.75 9.22 7.73
CA LEU A 149 5.95 8.66 6.39
C LEU A 149 6.31 7.18 6.41
N THR A 150 5.57 6.40 5.63
CA THR A 150 5.96 5.05 5.26
C THR A 150 6.40 5.06 3.80
N ASN A 151 7.65 4.65 3.55
CA ASN A 151 8.15 4.50 2.18
C ASN A 151 8.06 3.02 1.78
N THR A 152 7.52 2.77 0.61
CA THR A 152 7.41 1.45 0.01
C THR A 152 8.13 1.48 -1.33
N LEU A 153 9.17 0.68 -1.46
CA LEU A 153 9.83 0.40 -2.72
C LEU A 153 9.06 -0.72 -3.39
N TYR A 154 8.64 -0.47 -4.62
CA TYR A 154 8.03 -1.48 -5.46
C TYR A 154 9.06 -1.96 -6.47
N SER A 155 9.15 -3.27 -6.65
CA SER A 155 9.78 -3.83 -7.84
C SER A 155 8.78 -3.69 -9.00
N LEU A 156 8.57 -2.46 -9.45
CA LEU A 156 7.71 -2.20 -10.60
C LEU A 156 8.39 -2.76 -11.86
N PRO A 157 7.65 -3.40 -12.77
CA PRO A 157 8.10 -3.54 -14.14
C PRO A 157 8.38 -2.12 -14.67
N VAL A 158 9.52 -1.94 -15.35
CA VAL A 158 10.02 -0.63 -15.83
C VAL A 158 9.04 0.10 -16.77
N ASP A 159 7.96 -0.57 -17.20
CA ASP A 159 7.04 -0.12 -18.25
C ASP A 159 5.62 0.24 -17.76
N VAL A 160 5.34 0.29 -16.44
CA VAL A 160 4.01 0.69 -15.93
C VAL A 160 3.97 2.20 -15.71
N ALA A 161 3.46 2.94 -16.69
CA ALA A 161 3.12 4.35 -16.52
C ALA A 161 1.90 4.50 -15.60
N PHE A 162 2.06 5.17 -14.47
CA PHE A 162 0.95 5.60 -13.61
C PHE A 162 0.71 7.10 -13.79
N GLU A 163 -0.28 7.43 -14.60
CA GLU A 163 -0.67 8.81 -14.86
C GLU A 163 -1.90 9.14 -14.04
N CYS A 164 -1.68 9.48 -12.77
CA CYS A 164 -2.67 10.26 -12.05
C CYS A 164 -2.46 11.73 -12.38
N GLY A 165 -3.26 12.20 -13.34
CA GLY A 165 -3.30 13.59 -13.77
C GLY A 165 -2.43 13.88 -15.00
N GLU A 166 -2.92 13.52 -16.19
CA GLU A 166 -3.22 14.47 -17.26
C GLU A 166 -4.52 13.97 -17.92
N ALA A 167 -5.64 14.63 -17.65
CA ALA A 167 -6.81 14.47 -18.50
C ALA A 167 -6.42 15.10 -19.84
N GLU A 168 -6.09 14.26 -20.83
CA GLU A 168 -6.01 14.57 -22.26
C GLU A 168 -5.87 16.09 -22.57
N GLU A 169 -4.74 16.71 -22.24
CA GLU A 169 -4.31 17.82 -23.10
C GLU A 169 -3.81 17.15 -24.36
N ASP A 170 -4.73 17.04 -25.34
CA ASP A 170 -4.54 16.76 -26.75
C ASP A 170 -3.09 16.98 -27.21
N TRP A 171 -2.23 15.97 -27.02
CA TRP A 171 -0.94 15.87 -27.69
C TRP A 171 -1.25 15.47 -29.13
N GLY A 172 -1.70 16.47 -29.89
CA GLY A 172 -1.97 16.35 -31.31
C GLY A 172 -0.81 15.69 -32.02
N GLY A 173 -1.03 14.43 -32.41
CA GLY A 173 -0.32 13.77 -33.48
C GLY A 173 0.96 13.03 -33.11
N LEU A 174 0.83 11.80 -32.60
CA LEU A 174 1.50 10.63 -33.19
C LEU A 174 0.63 9.40 -32.97
N GLY A 175 -0.23 9.10 -33.95
CA GLY A 175 -1.03 7.89 -33.98
C GLY A 175 -0.15 6.64 -34.09
N GLY A 176 -0.04 5.90 -32.99
CA GLY A 176 0.38 4.51 -32.96
C GLY A 176 -0.66 3.72 -32.18
N GLY A 177 -1.75 3.33 -32.86
CA GLY A 177 -2.80 2.54 -32.25
C GLY A 177 -2.26 1.19 -31.79
N LEU A 178 -2.30 0.94 -30.48
CA LEU A 178 -2.21 -0.42 -29.95
C LEU A 178 -3.55 -1.09 -30.20
N GLU A 179 -3.57 -2.04 -31.13
CA GLU A 179 -4.73 -2.91 -31.32
C GLU A 179 -4.98 -3.72 -30.03
N PRO A 180 -6.24 -3.86 -29.60
CA PRO A 180 -6.58 -4.69 -28.46
C PRO A 180 -6.23 -6.15 -28.77
N LEU A 181 -5.52 -6.79 -27.83
CA LEU A 181 -5.25 -8.23 -27.87
C LEU A 181 -6.57 -9.00 -27.97
N PRO A 182 -6.67 -10.02 -28.84
CA PRO A 182 -7.89 -10.78 -29.02
C PRO A 182 -8.20 -11.60 -27.75
N ALA A 183 -9.49 -11.65 -27.40
CA ALA A 183 -10.00 -12.19 -26.14
C ALA A 183 -10.03 -13.72 -26.06
N ASP A 184 -9.53 -14.42 -27.08
CA ASP A 184 -9.43 -15.87 -27.15
C ASP A 184 -8.00 -16.30 -26.81
N GLY A 185 -7.80 -16.67 -25.54
CA GLY A 185 -6.53 -17.12 -24.96
C GLY A 185 -5.95 -18.40 -25.56
N SER A 186 -5.45 -18.33 -26.79
CA SER A 186 -4.62 -19.35 -27.41
C SER A 186 -3.32 -18.77 -27.95
N ALA A 187 -2.43 -18.38 -27.04
CA ALA A 187 -1.01 -18.26 -27.37
C ALA A 187 -0.37 -19.65 -27.21
N SER A 188 -0.01 -20.28 -28.32
CA SER A 188 0.77 -21.51 -28.33
C SER A 188 2.22 -21.21 -27.93
N LEU A 189 2.60 -21.56 -26.70
CA LEU A 189 3.99 -21.60 -26.27
C LEU A 189 4.65 -22.87 -26.81
N SER A 190 5.27 -22.78 -27.99
CA SER A 190 6.26 -23.75 -28.45
C SER A 190 7.59 -23.03 -28.66
N GLY A 191 8.32 -22.80 -27.57
CA GLY A 191 9.67 -22.22 -27.54
C GLY A 191 10.44 -22.82 -26.37
N GLY A 192 11.63 -23.37 -26.64
CA GLY A 192 12.30 -24.39 -25.84
C GLY A 192 12.71 -23.99 -24.42
N LEU A 193 12.60 -24.96 -23.51
CA LEU A 193 13.02 -24.91 -22.10
C LEU A 193 14.29 -25.73 -21.83
N ASP A 194 15.20 -25.84 -22.80
CA ASP A 194 16.42 -26.67 -22.65
C ASP A 194 17.70 -25.85 -22.37
N GLY A 195 17.61 -24.53 -22.14
CA GLY A 195 18.78 -23.65 -22.01
C GLY A 195 19.19 -23.25 -20.58
N ASP A 196 18.25 -23.10 -19.65
CA ASP A 196 18.49 -22.28 -18.46
C ASP A 196 18.69 -23.06 -17.14
N VAL A 197 18.70 -24.38 -17.17
CA VAL A 197 18.99 -25.19 -15.97
C VAL A 197 20.50 -25.22 -15.66
N ALA A 198 21.37 -24.99 -16.64
CA ALA A 198 22.82 -24.98 -16.44
C ALA A 198 23.34 -23.69 -15.76
N ALA A 199 22.60 -22.58 -15.83
CA ALA A 199 23.01 -21.31 -15.24
C ALA A 199 22.75 -21.24 -13.72
N LEU A 200 21.79 -22.02 -13.19
CA LEU A 200 21.46 -22.02 -11.77
C LEU A 200 22.44 -22.87 -10.93
N ASP A 201 23.02 -23.91 -11.52
CA ASP A 201 23.98 -24.79 -10.82
C ASP A 201 25.38 -24.16 -10.65
N HIS A 202 25.75 -23.18 -11.48
CA HIS A 202 27.02 -22.45 -11.33
C HIS A 202 27.00 -21.35 -10.26
N MET A 203 25.82 -20.84 -9.87
CA MET A 203 25.76 -19.83 -8.80
C MET A 203 25.78 -20.43 -7.39
N MET A 204 25.39 -21.70 -7.22
CA MET A 204 25.37 -22.35 -5.91
C MET A 204 26.74 -22.92 -5.49
N ALA A 205 27.70 -23.05 -6.40
CA ALA A 205 29.05 -23.52 -6.09
C ALA A 205 30.00 -22.43 -5.54
N ALA A 206 29.59 -21.15 -5.57
CA ALA A 206 30.42 -20.03 -5.09
C ALA A 206 30.18 -19.64 -3.62
N ALA A 207 29.11 -20.13 -2.99
CA ALA A 207 28.82 -19.91 -1.58
C ALA A 207 29.41 -21.04 -0.72
N GLY A 208 30.73 -21.03 -0.57
CA GLY A 208 31.46 -21.96 0.29
C GLY A 208 31.09 -21.81 1.76
N HIS A 209 30.14 -22.63 2.23
CA HIS A 209 29.95 -22.90 3.65
C HIS A 209 29.85 -24.41 3.87
N SER A 210 30.99 -25.03 4.19
CA SER A 210 31.04 -26.37 4.76
C SER A 210 30.63 -26.30 6.24
N PHE A 211 29.54 -26.98 6.61
CA PHE A 211 29.30 -27.32 8.00
C PHE A 211 29.99 -28.65 8.31
N SER A 212 30.88 -28.61 9.30
CA SER A 212 31.38 -29.74 10.08
C SER A 212 31.13 -29.44 11.55
#